data_AF-A0A3B0IRP8-F1
#
_entry.id   AF-A0A3B0IRP8-F1
#
_cell.length_a   1.000
_cell.length_b   1.000
_cell.length_c   1.000
_cell.angle_alpha   90.00
_cell.angle_beta   90.00
_cell.angle_gamma   90.00
#
_symmetry.space_group_name_H-M   'P 1'
#
loop_
_entity.id
_entity.type
_entity.pdbx_description
1 polymer ?
#
loop_
_entity_poly.entity_id
_entity_poly.type
_entity_poly.pdbx_seq_one_letter_code
_entity_poly.pdbx_strand_id
1 'polypeptide(L)'
;MKKIEWGKYILIYLAGFLTSFSGVLDSLVKILTLYKEFKKTYIYDSEFLTGNWSTNAEYVINSAELGLLSIQAFDDGSASGEIMSEKICDALPLIWYIKLETESPDFEEFFIDRKFYLKQLQKGRMQTVAVLKLIHEDRKNGAIQFELIGDDTDVLPKRIVLAKNYPQYKSDFKELSNYCAESPKKFWREYYKRQGKKFPESHTKNGVLLPVTS
;
A
#
# COMPACT_ATOMS: atom_id res chain seq x y z
N MET A 1 -1.24 23.42 -69.16
CA MET A 1 -0.89 23.94 -67.81
C MET A 1 -2.04 23.66 -66.85
N LYS A 2 -2.03 22.53 -66.10
CA LYS A 2 -3.07 22.18 -65.10
C LYS A 2 -2.53 21.45 -63.85
N LYS A 3 -1.19 21.41 -63.68
CA LYS A 3 -0.54 20.69 -62.56
C LYS A 3 -0.08 21.61 -61.41
N ILE A 4 -0.11 22.94 -61.57
CA ILE A 4 0.44 23.89 -60.59
C ILE A 4 -0.62 24.35 -59.56
N GLU A 5 -1.91 24.28 -59.88
CA GLU A 5 -2.95 24.74 -58.95
C GLU A 5 -3.19 23.76 -57.79
N TRP A 6 -3.09 22.45 -58.02
CA TRP A 6 -3.27 21.44 -56.97
C TRP A 6 -2.21 21.50 -55.86
N GLY A 7 -0.99 21.94 -56.18
CA GLY A 7 0.08 22.09 -55.18
C GLY A 7 -0.21 23.19 -54.16
N LYS A 8 -0.90 24.28 -54.57
CA LYS A 8 -1.29 25.37 -53.67
C LYS A 8 -2.34 24.92 -52.66
N TYR A 9 -3.32 24.13 -53.10
CA TYR A 9 -4.38 23.63 -52.21
C TYR A 9 -3.84 22.60 -51.20
N ILE A 10 -2.88 21.76 -51.60
CA ILE A 10 -2.23 20.81 -50.68
C ILE A 10 -1.38 21.53 -49.63
N LEU A 11 -0.64 22.58 -50.01
CA LEU A 11 0.15 23.38 -49.06
C LEU A 11 -0.74 24.17 -48.09
N ILE A 12 -1.87 24.70 -48.54
CA ILE A 12 -2.83 25.38 -47.66
C ILE A 12 -3.51 24.38 -46.72
N TYR A 13 -3.83 23.18 -47.19
CA TYR A 13 -4.40 22.13 -46.36
C TYR A 13 -3.40 21.62 -45.31
N LEU A 14 -2.13 21.41 -45.68
CA LEU A 14 -1.06 21.05 -44.74
C LEU A 14 -0.75 22.18 -43.75
N ALA A 15 -0.74 23.44 -44.18
CA ALA A 15 -0.55 24.59 -43.30
C ALA A 15 -1.73 24.73 -42.32
N GLY A 16 -2.97 24.57 -42.78
CA GLY A 16 -4.17 24.56 -41.95
C GLY A 16 -4.25 23.37 -40.99
N PHE A 17 -3.77 22.19 -41.40
CA PHE A 17 -3.67 20.99 -40.57
C PHE A 17 -2.58 21.13 -39.50
N LEU A 18 -1.42 21.70 -39.83
CA LEU A 18 -0.33 21.92 -38.87
C LEU A 18 -0.67 23.01 -37.83
N THR A 19 -1.43 24.05 -38.20
CA THR A 19 -1.89 25.07 -37.25
C THR A 19 -3.06 24.61 -36.37
N SER A 20 -3.87 23.66 -36.83
CA SER A 20 -4.91 23.03 -36.01
C SER A 20 -4.33 21.91 -35.12
N PHE A 21 -3.31 21.17 -35.56
CA PHE A 21 -2.59 20.21 -34.71
C PHE A 21 -1.70 20.86 -33.66
N SER A 22 -1.15 22.06 -33.87
CA SER A 22 -0.41 22.78 -32.82
C SER A 22 -1.34 23.21 -31.67
N GLY A 23 -2.58 23.62 -31.98
CA GLY A 23 -3.62 23.89 -30.97
C GLY A 23 -4.13 22.63 -30.26
N VAL A 24 -4.22 21.50 -30.96
CA VAL A 24 -4.59 20.20 -30.36
C VAL A 24 -3.47 19.63 -29.50
N LEU A 25 -2.19 19.80 -29.86
CA LEU A 25 -1.05 19.40 -29.04
C LEU A 25 -0.94 20.24 -27.76
N ASP A 26 -1.18 21.56 -27.84
CA ASP A 26 -1.23 22.43 -26.66
C ASP A 26 -2.44 22.10 -25.76
N SER A 27 -3.57 21.69 -26.36
CA SER A 27 -4.73 21.16 -25.66
C SER A 27 -4.46 19.79 -25.01
N LEU A 28 -3.74 18.89 -25.68
CA LEU A 28 -3.35 17.58 -25.12
C LEU A 28 -2.35 17.72 -23.98
N VAL A 29 -1.39 18.65 -24.09
CA VAL A 29 -0.47 18.98 -22.99
C VAL A 29 -1.27 19.55 -21.82
N LYS A 30 -2.20 20.48 -22.06
CA LYS A 30 -3.11 21.03 -21.03
C LYS A 30 -4.00 19.98 -20.40
N ILE A 31 -4.53 19.02 -21.18
CA ILE A 31 -5.27 17.87 -20.66
C ILE A 31 -4.36 17.01 -19.80
N LEU A 32 -3.09 16.81 -20.18
CA LEU A 32 -2.11 16.06 -19.38
C LEU A 32 -1.73 16.78 -18.08
N THR A 33 -1.59 18.11 -18.09
CA THR A 33 -1.33 18.90 -16.88
C THR A 33 -2.56 19.02 -16.00
N LEU A 34 -3.74 19.29 -16.56
CA LEU A 34 -5.03 19.19 -15.84
C LEU A 34 -5.24 17.79 -15.28
N TYR A 35 -4.84 16.75 -16.00
CA TYR A 35 -4.89 15.37 -15.54
C TYR A 35 -3.91 15.12 -14.37
N LYS A 36 -2.68 15.63 -14.44
CA LYS A 36 -1.72 15.57 -13.32
C LYS A 36 -2.19 16.36 -12.10
N GLU A 37 -2.73 17.56 -12.29
CA GLU A 37 -3.27 18.39 -11.22
C GLU A 37 -4.58 17.83 -10.64
N PHE A 38 -5.45 17.27 -11.47
CA PHE A 38 -6.65 16.55 -11.05
C PHE A 38 -6.29 15.27 -10.29
N LYS A 39 -5.29 14.51 -10.75
CA LYS A 39 -4.72 13.35 -10.05
C LYS A 39 -4.21 13.73 -8.66
N LYS A 40 -3.46 14.82 -8.56
CA LYS A 40 -2.91 15.35 -7.29
C LYS A 40 -4.00 15.87 -6.34
N THR A 41 -5.02 16.55 -6.88
CA THR A 41 -6.00 17.30 -6.07
C THR A 41 -7.21 16.44 -5.68
N TYR A 42 -7.71 15.61 -6.60
CA TYR A 42 -9.00 14.93 -6.45
C TYR A 42 -8.90 13.43 -6.33
N ILE A 43 -7.82 12.80 -6.80
CA ILE A 43 -7.77 11.34 -6.91
C ILE A 43 -7.06 10.75 -5.70
N TYR A 44 -5.81 11.09 -5.42
CA TYR A 44 -5.13 10.65 -4.20
C TYR A 44 -3.98 11.61 -3.89
N ASP A 45 -3.99 12.18 -2.68
CA ASP A 45 -2.88 13.01 -2.22
C ASP A 45 -1.77 12.07 -1.71
N SER A 46 -0.75 11.84 -2.52
CA SER A 46 0.40 10.98 -2.15
C SER A 46 1.11 11.50 -0.91
N GLU A 47 1.08 12.81 -0.66
CA GLU A 47 1.58 13.44 0.55
C GLU A 47 0.70 13.08 1.76
N PHE A 48 -0.62 13.07 1.56
CA PHE A 48 -1.57 12.61 2.58
C PHE A 48 -1.38 11.14 2.92
N LEU A 49 -1.29 10.24 1.94
CA LEU A 49 -1.12 8.80 2.19
C LEU A 49 0.24 8.45 2.80
N THR A 50 1.29 9.18 2.41
CA THR A 50 2.64 8.92 2.90
C THR A 50 2.77 9.29 4.38
N GLY A 51 3.21 8.35 5.21
CA GLY A 51 3.51 8.60 6.61
C GLY A 51 3.22 7.40 7.51
N ASN A 52 3.17 7.72 8.80
CA ASN A 52 2.95 6.77 9.88
C ASN A 52 1.51 6.86 10.38
N TRP A 53 0.86 5.72 10.47
CA TRP A 53 -0.56 5.55 10.74
C TRP A 53 -0.76 4.59 11.90
N SER A 54 -1.70 4.87 12.79
CA SER A 54 -1.92 4.05 13.97
C SER A 54 -3.40 3.96 14.34
N THR A 55 -3.80 2.80 14.85
CA THR A 55 -5.13 2.54 15.41
C THR A 55 -5.16 2.76 16.92
N ASN A 56 -4.17 3.42 17.53
CA ASN A 56 -4.10 3.56 18.99
C ASN A 56 -5.44 4.09 19.57
N ALA A 57 -6.05 3.29 20.46
CA ALA A 57 -7.40 3.48 20.98
C ALA A 57 -7.55 4.67 21.92
N GLU A 58 -6.45 5.21 22.45
CA GLU A 58 -6.49 6.47 23.18
C GLU A 58 -6.93 7.65 22.29
N TYR A 59 -6.80 7.50 20.96
CA TYR A 59 -7.01 8.58 20.02
C TYR A 59 -7.95 8.22 18.85
N VAL A 60 -8.31 6.95 18.68
CA VAL A 60 -9.25 6.46 17.64
C VAL A 60 -10.49 5.84 18.29
N ILE A 61 -11.67 6.35 17.93
CA ILE A 61 -12.96 5.77 18.36
C ILE A 61 -13.14 4.40 17.69
N ASN A 62 -13.45 3.36 18.47
CA ASN A 62 -13.68 1.97 18.04
C ASN A 62 -12.46 1.15 17.58
N SER A 63 -11.23 1.51 17.96
CA SER A 63 -10.13 0.55 17.80
C SER A 63 -10.05 -0.39 18.99
N ALA A 64 -10.19 -1.68 18.71
CA ALA A 64 -10.10 -2.73 19.73
C ALA A 64 -8.66 -3.20 19.96
N GLU A 65 -7.71 -2.76 19.12
CA GLU A 65 -6.33 -3.27 19.11
C GLU A 65 -5.37 -2.25 18.51
N LEU A 66 -4.12 -2.25 18.99
CA LEU A 66 -3.03 -1.45 18.47
C LEU A 66 -2.50 -2.06 17.16
N GLY A 67 -2.57 -1.27 16.10
CA GLY A 67 -2.09 -1.56 14.77
C GLY A 67 -1.36 -0.36 14.23
N LEU A 68 -0.21 -0.60 13.61
CA LEU A 68 0.64 0.41 13.00
C LEU A 68 0.76 0.13 11.52
N LEU A 69 0.79 1.21 10.74
CA LEU A 69 0.96 1.17 9.30
C LEU A 69 1.91 2.28 8.89
N SER A 70 2.95 1.94 8.15
CA SER A 70 3.81 2.90 7.46
C SER A 70 3.50 2.81 5.97
N ILE A 71 3.21 3.92 5.30
CA ILE A 71 2.99 3.98 3.86
C ILE A 71 3.95 4.99 3.24
N GLN A 72 4.52 4.62 2.10
CA GLN A 72 5.19 5.48 1.16
C GLN A 72 4.44 5.41 -0.18
N ALA A 73 3.82 6.51 -0.58
CA ALA A 73 3.19 6.64 -1.89
C ALA A 73 4.16 7.31 -2.88
N PHE A 74 4.04 6.95 -4.14
CA PHE A 74 4.91 7.41 -5.24
C PHE A 74 4.13 8.25 -6.26
N ASP A 75 4.85 9.00 -7.09
CA ASP A 75 4.27 9.93 -8.08
C ASP A 75 3.46 9.23 -9.19
N ASP A 76 3.83 7.99 -9.50
CA ASP A 76 3.08 7.13 -10.42
C ASP A 76 1.71 6.72 -9.84
N GLY A 77 1.51 6.95 -8.54
CA GLY A 77 0.32 6.62 -7.78
C GLY A 77 0.45 5.31 -7.04
N SER A 78 1.45 4.47 -7.29
CA SER A 78 1.71 3.25 -6.51
C SER A 78 2.01 3.58 -5.04
N ALA A 79 1.88 2.59 -4.15
CA ALA A 79 2.29 2.75 -2.77
C ALA A 79 2.82 1.44 -2.18
N SER A 80 3.80 1.56 -1.29
CA SER A 80 4.40 0.45 -0.54
C SER A 80 4.44 0.82 0.93
N GLY A 81 4.32 -0.19 1.78
CA GLY A 81 4.23 0.01 3.22
C GLY A 81 4.41 -1.25 4.01
N GLU A 82 4.30 -1.12 5.33
CA GLU A 82 4.39 -2.20 6.29
C GLU A 82 3.28 -2.03 7.32
N ILE A 83 2.56 -3.11 7.63
CA ILE A 83 1.52 -3.12 8.66
C ILE A 83 1.87 -4.12 9.75
N MET A 84 1.54 -3.75 10.99
CA MET A 84 1.89 -4.54 12.16
C MET A 84 0.79 -4.44 13.23
N SER A 85 0.44 -5.57 13.83
CA SER A 85 -0.35 -5.68 15.06
C SER A 85 -0.03 -7.02 15.71
N GLU A 86 -0.38 -7.19 16.98
CA GLU A 86 -0.17 -8.47 17.68
C GLU A 86 -0.88 -9.62 16.95
N LYS A 87 -2.16 -9.44 16.61
CA LYS A 87 -2.93 -10.44 15.87
C LYS A 87 -2.35 -10.77 14.50
N ILE A 88 -1.92 -9.75 13.74
CA ILE A 88 -1.28 -9.98 12.44
C ILE A 88 0.00 -10.82 12.62
N CYS A 89 0.81 -10.49 13.61
CA CYS A 89 2.05 -11.20 13.86
C CYS A 89 1.83 -12.63 14.37
N ASP A 90 0.80 -12.89 15.16
CA ASP A 90 0.42 -14.23 15.61
C ASP A 90 -0.25 -15.06 14.48
N ALA A 91 -1.01 -14.42 13.57
CA ALA A 91 -1.64 -15.05 12.41
C ALA A 91 -0.65 -15.41 11.31
N LEU A 92 0.37 -14.57 11.15
CA LEU A 92 1.40 -14.68 10.12
C LEU A 92 2.78 -14.89 10.78
N PRO A 93 2.97 -15.95 11.60
CA PRO A 93 4.13 -16.07 12.47
C PRO A 93 5.37 -16.59 11.73
N LEU A 94 5.32 -16.82 10.42
CA LEU A 94 6.47 -17.31 9.67
C LEU A 94 7.60 -16.29 9.64
N ILE A 95 7.24 -15.03 9.36
CA ILE A 95 8.12 -13.88 9.40
C ILE A 95 7.32 -12.63 9.78
N TRP A 96 7.91 -11.76 10.59
CA TRP A 96 7.32 -10.48 10.99
C TRP A 96 7.30 -9.41 9.88
N TYR A 97 7.97 -9.67 8.74
CA TYR A 97 8.04 -8.74 7.62
C TYR A 97 6.83 -8.90 6.69
N ILE A 98 5.85 -8.02 6.88
CA ILE A 98 4.58 -8.05 6.17
C ILE A 98 4.42 -6.74 5.42
N LYS A 99 4.38 -6.84 4.09
CA LYS A 99 4.30 -5.69 3.20
C LYS A 99 2.88 -5.38 2.82
N LEU A 100 2.55 -4.11 2.77
CA LEU A 100 1.36 -3.60 2.13
C LEU A 100 1.75 -2.95 0.80
N GLU A 101 1.22 -3.43 -0.33
CA GLU A 101 1.57 -2.90 -1.65
C GLU A 101 0.33 -2.63 -2.48
N THR A 102 0.37 -1.58 -3.29
CA THR A 102 -0.64 -1.31 -4.32
C THR A 102 0.06 -0.76 -5.55
N GLU A 103 -0.28 -1.32 -6.71
CA GLU A 103 0.27 -0.91 -8.00
C GLU A 103 -0.31 0.42 -8.44
N SER A 104 0.31 1.08 -9.42
CA SER A 104 -0.24 2.30 -10.00
C SER A 104 -1.65 2.02 -10.53
N PRO A 105 -2.65 2.85 -10.21
CA PRO A 105 -4.03 2.59 -10.60
C PRO A 105 -4.20 2.58 -12.12
N ASP A 106 -4.89 1.57 -12.63
CA ASP A 106 -5.33 1.49 -14.03
C ASP A 106 -6.58 2.33 -14.27
N PHE A 107 -6.90 2.64 -15.54
CA PHE A 107 -8.02 3.50 -15.93
C PHE A 107 -9.39 3.14 -15.31
N GLU A 108 -9.62 1.86 -14.99
CA GLU A 108 -10.86 1.40 -14.34
C GLU A 108 -10.86 1.66 -12.82
N GLU A 109 -9.69 1.61 -12.19
CA GLU A 109 -9.49 1.88 -10.76
C GLU A 109 -9.61 3.36 -10.40
N PHE A 110 -9.94 4.22 -11.38
CA PHE A 110 -10.30 5.63 -11.19
C PHE A 110 -11.72 5.81 -10.63
N PHE A 111 -12.58 4.81 -10.78
CA PHE A 111 -14.00 4.88 -10.38
C PHE A 111 -14.34 3.89 -9.26
N ILE A 112 -13.35 3.12 -8.79
CA ILE A 112 -13.51 2.05 -7.80
C ILE A 112 -12.52 2.32 -6.67
N ASP A 113 -12.94 2.05 -5.44
CA ASP A 113 -12.05 2.15 -4.29
C ASP A 113 -10.83 1.24 -4.45
N ARG A 114 -9.67 1.77 -4.08
CA ARG A 114 -8.38 1.14 -4.34
C ARG A 114 -8.11 -0.06 -3.45
N LYS A 115 -7.45 -1.07 -4.01
CA LYS A 115 -7.00 -2.26 -3.30
C LYS A 115 -5.53 -2.19 -2.92
N PHE A 116 -5.24 -2.63 -1.71
CA PHE A 116 -3.92 -2.82 -1.14
C PHE A 116 -3.77 -4.29 -0.81
N TYR A 117 -2.67 -4.87 -1.27
CA TYR A 117 -2.37 -6.28 -1.14
C TYR A 117 -1.39 -6.46 0.01
N LEU A 118 -1.82 -7.20 1.02
CA LEU A 118 -0.98 -7.62 2.12
C LEU A 118 -0.18 -8.85 1.68
N LYS A 119 1.15 -8.75 1.68
CA LYS A 119 2.05 -9.81 1.22
C LYS A 119 3.01 -10.26 2.32
N GLN A 120 3.23 -11.57 2.38
CA GLN A 120 4.22 -12.19 3.26
C GLN A 120 5.14 -13.12 2.45
N LEU A 121 6.41 -13.22 2.84
CA LEU A 121 7.33 -14.22 2.30
C LEU A 121 6.92 -15.63 2.75
N GLN A 122 6.44 -16.43 1.81
CA GLN A 122 6.08 -17.83 2.03
C GLN A 122 6.75 -18.70 0.96
N LYS A 123 7.45 -19.77 1.39
CA LYS A 123 8.16 -20.70 0.49
C LYS A 123 9.15 -19.98 -0.46
N GLY A 124 9.81 -18.93 0.03
CA GLY A 124 10.80 -18.16 -0.73
C GLY A 124 10.23 -17.17 -1.75
N ARG A 125 8.91 -16.94 -1.76
CA ARG A 125 8.25 -15.95 -2.63
C ARG A 125 7.28 -15.09 -1.82
N MET A 126 7.13 -13.82 -2.20
CA MET A 126 6.09 -12.98 -1.62
C MET A 126 4.73 -13.46 -2.13
N GLN A 127 3.85 -13.84 -1.22
CA GLN A 127 2.48 -14.27 -1.52
C GLN A 127 1.50 -13.31 -0.86
N THR A 128 0.43 -12.99 -1.56
CA THR A 128 -0.68 -12.23 -0.99
C THR A 128 -1.39 -13.09 0.05
N VAL A 129 -1.62 -12.53 1.23
CA VAL A 129 -2.31 -13.19 2.35
C VAL A 129 -3.62 -12.51 2.71
N ALA A 130 -3.79 -11.23 2.32
CA ALA A 130 -5.03 -10.49 2.46
C ALA A 130 -5.12 -9.34 1.46
N VAL A 131 -6.32 -8.82 1.26
CA VAL A 131 -6.63 -7.67 0.40
C VAL A 131 -7.48 -6.68 1.18
N LEU A 132 -6.94 -5.47 1.33
CA LEU A 132 -7.57 -4.33 1.97
C LEU A 132 -8.05 -3.34 0.92
N LYS A 133 -9.24 -2.79 1.09
CA LYS A 133 -9.85 -1.80 0.21
C LYS A 133 -9.92 -0.47 0.95
N LEU A 134 -9.35 0.59 0.40
CA LEU A 134 -9.39 1.92 1.02
C LEU A 134 -10.75 2.57 0.74
N ILE A 135 -11.64 2.58 1.74
CA ILE A 135 -13.04 3.01 1.58
C ILE A 135 -13.31 4.44 2.05
N HIS A 136 -12.40 5.04 2.82
CA HIS A 136 -12.56 6.42 3.28
C HIS A 136 -11.22 7.10 3.58
N GLU A 137 -11.12 8.38 3.23
CA GLU A 137 -10.04 9.30 3.58
C GLU A 137 -10.61 10.56 4.22
N ASP A 138 -10.40 10.75 5.52
CA ASP A 138 -10.69 12.00 6.21
C ASP A 138 -9.42 12.85 6.27
N ARG A 139 -9.20 13.63 5.22
CA ARG A 139 -8.02 14.50 5.11
C ARG A 139 -8.00 15.62 6.15
N LYS A 140 -9.17 16.05 6.63
CA LYS A 140 -9.30 17.13 7.61
C LYS A 140 -8.82 16.67 8.98
N ASN A 141 -9.16 15.45 9.36
CA ASN A 141 -8.82 14.88 10.67
C ASN A 141 -7.63 13.91 10.62
N GLY A 142 -7.06 13.66 9.43
CA GLY A 142 -5.89 12.81 9.27
C GLY A 142 -6.19 11.33 9.47
N ALA A 143 -7.33 10.83 8.98
CA ALA A 143 -7.73 9.44 9.17
C ALA A 143 -7.99 8.72 7.83
N ILE A 144 -7.73 7.41 7.82
CA ILE A 144 -8.04 6.51 6.71
C ILE A 144 -8.76 5.28 7.22
N GLN A 145 -9.60 4.71 6.36
CA GLN A 145 -10.35 3.49 6.68
C GLN A 145 -10.18 2.46 5.58
N PHE A 146 -9.74 1.27 5.98
CA PHE A 146 -9.72 0.08 5.14
C PHE A 146 -10.88 -0.86 5.46
N GLU A 147 -11.38 -1.53 4.43
CA GLU A 147 -12.27 -2.66 4.49
C GLU A 147 -11.54 -3.92 4.02
N LEU A 148 -11.68 -5.02 4.76
CA LEU A 148 -11.13 -6.31 4.39
C LEU A 148 -12.04 -6.95 3.34
N ILE A 149 -11.51 -7.21 2.14
CA ILE A 149 -12.26 -7.80 1.02
C ILE A 149 -11.75 -9.19 0.62
N GLY A 150 -10.62 -9.62 1.16
CA GLY A 150 -10.11 -10.98 1.06
C GLY A 150 -9.11 -11.23 2.18
N ASP A 151 -9.21 -12.38 2.84
CA ASP A 151 -8.31 -12.76 3.92
C ASP A 151 -8.15 -14.27 3.94
N ASP A 152 -6.95 -14.75 3.64
CA ASP A 152 -6.62 -16.18 3.72
C ASP A 152 -6.31 -16.60 5.18
N THR A 153 -6.20 -15.64 6.11
CA THR A 153 -5.87 -15.87 7.52
C THR A 153 -7.09 -15.89 8.45
N ASP A 154 -8.17 -15.22 8.08
CA ASP A 154 -9.38 -14.96 8.90
C ASP A 154 -9.08 -14.29 10.26
N VAL A 155 -7.95 -13.56 10.35
CA VAL A 155 -7.52 -12.89 11.59
C VAL A 155 -7.63 -11.37 11.50
N LEU A 156 -7.68 -10.82 10.29
CA LEU A 156 -7.79 -9.37 10.12
C LEU A 156 -9.22 -8.91 10.46
N PRO A 157 -9.37 -7.76 11.16
CA PRO A 157 -10.69 -7.21 11.39
C PRO A 157 -11.31 -6.76 10.06
N LYS A 158 -12.64 -6.88 9.95
CA LYS A 158 -13.39 -6.46 8.74
C LYS A 158 -13.14 -5.01 8.34
N ARG A 159 -12.85 -4.13 9.32
CA ARG A 159 -12.57 -2.72 9.12
C ARG A 159 -11.39 -2.30 9.99
N ILE A 160 -10.49 -1.51 9.41
CA ILE A 160 -9.33 -0.93 10.08
C ILE A 160 -9.41 0.57 9.91
N VAL A 161 -9.49 1.32 11.02
CA VAL A 161 -9.47 2.79 11.02
C VAL A 161 -8.13 3.22 11.61
N LEU A 162 -7.35 3.97 10.84
CA LEU A 162 -6.05 4.48 11.25
C LEU A 162 -6.05 5.99 11.20
N ALA A 163 -5.30 6.61 12.09
CA ALA A 163 -5.04 8.03 12.07
C ALA A 163 -3.54 8.33 11.99
N LYS A 164 -3.21 9.46 11.38
CA LYS A 164 -1.86 9.83 10.99
C LYS A 164 -1.10 10.52 12.12
N ASN A 165 0.20 10.28 12.19
CA ASN A 165 1.17 11.06 12.99
C ASN A 165 0.90 11.10 14.50
N TYR A 166 0.45 10.01 15.12
CA TYR A 166 0.34 9.97 16.57
C TYR A 166 1.71 10.09 17.26
N PRO A 167 1.84 10.89 18.34
CA PRO A 167 3.09 11.06 19.08
C PRO A 167 3.70 9.74 19.58
N GLN A 168 2.84 8.79 19.97
CA GLN A 168 3.19 7.49 20.51
C GLN A 168 3.65 6.49 19.44
N TYR A 169 3.55 6.82 18.14
CA TYR A 169 3.89 5.88 17.08
C TYR A 169 5.27 5.24 17.26
N LYS A 170 6.27 6.00 17.71
CA LYS A 170 7.63 5.47 17.95
C LYS A 170 7.70 4.48 19.12
N SER A 171 6.99 4.75 20.22
CA SER A 171 6.94 3.83 21.37
C SER A 171 6.17 2.58 21.00
N ASP A 172 5.00 2.77 20.39
CA ASP A 172 4.10 1.70 19.94
C ASP A 172 4.81 0.79 18.94
N PHE A 173 5.58 1.37 18.01
CA PHE A 173 6.38 0.63 17.04
C PHE A 173 7.44 -0.23 17.71
N LYS A 174 8.13 0.31 18.72
CA LYS A 174 9.14 -0.46 19.46
C LYS A 174 8.51 -1.64 20.20
N GLU A 175 7.36 -1.42 20.83
CA GLU A 175 6.62 -2.46 21.55
C GLU A 175 6.13 -3.55 20.61
N LEU A 176 5.39 -3.19 19.56
CA LEU A 176 4.89 -4.15 18.57
C LEU A 176 6.02 -4.84 17.80
N SER A 177 7.10 -4.14 17.45
CA SER A 177 8.25 -4.75 16.77
C SER A 177 8.89 -5.84 17.63
N ASN A 178 9.04 -5.59 18.94
CA ASN A 178 9.55 -6.59 19.87
C ASN A 178 8.60 -7.78 20.00
N TYR A 179 7.29 -7.53 20.09
CA TYR A 179 6.28 -8.59 20.13
C TYR A 179 6.36 -9.46 18.87
N CYS A 180 6.32 -8.84 17.70
CA CYS A 180 6.33 -9.51 16.41
C CYS A 180 7.63 -10.28 16.15
N ALA A 181 8.77 -9.81 16.68
CA ALA A 181 10.04 -10.53 16.59
C ALA A 181 10.03 -11.87 17.38
N GLU A 182 9.23 -11.97 18.45
CA GLU A 182 9.10 -13.18 19.26
C GLU A 182 7.99 -14.14 18.76
N SER A 183 6.99 -13.64 18.01
CA SER A 183 5.89 -14.45 17.49
C SER A 183 6.37 -15.70 16.70
N PRO A 184 7.33 -15.61 15.75
CA PRO A 184 7.85 -16.80 15.06
C PRO A 184 8.41 -17.85 16.01
N LYS A 185 9.11 -17.42 17.06
CA LYS A 185 9.70 -18.32 18.05
C LYS A 185 8.62 -19.02 18.88
N LYS A 186 7.57 -18.29 19.27
CA LYS A 186 6.39 -18.82 19.97
C LYS A 186 5.70 -19.88 19.10
N PHE A 187 5.42 -19.56 17.83
CA PHE A 187 4.81 -20.48 16.88
C PHE A 187 5.62 -21.78 16.71
N TRP A 188 6.92 -21.67 16.45
CA TRP A 188 7.76 -22.86 16.27
C TRP A 188 7.88 -23.66 17.56
N ARG A 189 8.02 -23.02 18.73
CA ARG A 189 8.05 -23.73 20.01
C ARG A 189 6.78 -24.56 20.23
N GLU A 190 5.62 -24.00 19.92
CA GLU A 190 4.35 -24.72 19.99
C GLU A 190 4.26 -25.84 18.95
N TYR A 191 4.69 -25.59 17.71
CA TYR A 191 4.73 -26.59 16.65
C TYR A 191 5.58 -27.81 17.06
N TYR A 192 6.82 -27.59 17.52
CA TYR A 192 7.70 -28.67 17.99
C TYR A 192 7.13 -29.40 19.20
N LYS A 193 6.52 -28.68 20.15
CA LYS A 193 5.84 -29.28 21.30
C LYS A 193 4.69 -30.20 20.89
N ARG A 194 3.86 -29.79 19.93
CA ARG A 194 2.77 -30.62 19.37
C ARG A 194 3.30 -31.86 18.65
N GLN A 195 4.50 -31.79 18.08
CA GLN A 195 5.20 -32.90 17.43
C GLN A 195 5.98 -33.80 18.42
N GLY A 196 5.90 -33.53 19.75
CA GLY A 196 6.63 -34.28 20.77
C GLY A 196 8.16 -34.08 20.72
N LYS A 197 8.65 -33.03 20.06
CA LYS A 197 10.07 -32.74 19.86
C LYS A 197 10.51 -31.54 20.71
N LYS A 198 11.79 -31.48 21.08
CA LYS A 198 12.38 -30.27 21.67
C LYS A 198 12.64 -29.25 20.57
N PHE A 199 12.27 -28.00 20.85
CA PHE A 199 12.60 -26.87 20.00
C PHE A 199 14.12 -26.62 20.05
N PRO A 200 14.83 -26.57 18.91
CA PRO A 200 16.27 -26.34 18.88
C PRO A 200 16.62 -24.95 19.39
N GLU A 201 17.84 -24.78 19.91
CA GLU A 201 18.35 -23.44 20.20
C GLU A 201 18.42 -22.63 18.91
N SER A 202 17.77 -21.47 18.91
CA SER A 202 17.64 -20.60 17.76
C SER A 202 17.82 -19.15 18.18
N HIS A 203 18.43 -18.35 17.33
CA HIS A 203 18.52 -16.91 17.48
C HIS A 203 17.75 -16.22 16.36
N THR A 204 17.18 -15.07 16.66
CA THR A 204 16.41 -14.29 15.69
C THR A 204 17.31 -13.22 15.09
N LYS A 205 17.52 -13.22 13.77
CA LYS A 205 18.26 -12.17 13.05
C LYS A 205 17.36 -11.56 11.99
N ASN A 206 17.14 -10.25 12.07
CA ASN A 206 16.18 -9.53 11.20
C ASN A 206 14.79 -10.18 11.19
N GLY A 207 14.38 -10.77 12.32
CA GLY A 207 13.13 -11.54 12.48
C GLY A 207 12.99 -12.79 11.62
N VAL A 208 14.09 -13.33 11.12
CA VAL A 208 14.19 -14.70 10.65
C VAL A 208 14.72 -15.55 11.80
N LEU A 209 14.03 -16.65 12.09
CA LEU A 209 14.48 -17.64 13.06
C LEU A 209 15.61 -18.46 12.43
N LEU A 210 16.82 -18.36 12.97
CA LEU A 210 17.98 -19.12 12.51
C LEU A 210 18.37 -20.17 13.56
N PRO A 211 18.65 -21.42 13.14
CA PRO A 211 19.21 -22.41 14.07
C PRO A 211 20.59 -21.97 14.55
N VAL A 212 20.92 -22.21 15.81
CA VAL A 212 22.29 -22.09 16.31
C VAL A 212 23.08 -23.26 15.70
N THR A 213 23.91 -22.97 14.69
CA THR A 213 24.87 -23.95 14.18
C THR A 213 26.03 -24.01 15.18
N SER A 214 26.20 -25.16 15.84
CA SER A 214 27.39 -25.52 16.61
C SER A 214 28.62 -25.63 15.74
#